data_AF-A0A818LRG0-F1
#
_entry.id   AF-A0A818LRG0-F1
#
_cell.length_a   1.000
_cell.length_b   1.000
_cell.length_c   1.000
_cell.angle_alpha   90.00
_cell.angle_beta   90.00
_cell.angle_gamma   90.00
#
_symmetry.space_group_name_H-M   'P 1'
#
loop_
_entity.id
_entity.type
_entity.pdbx_description
1 polymer ?
#
loop_
_entity_poly.entity_id
_entity_poly.type
_entity_poly.pdbx_seq_one_letter_code
_entity_poly.pdbx_strand_id
1 'polypeptide(L)'
;PCSFVTYALLGSYTAQAELGDYSELDHGTTYDYLKELQFAPQQDEELLKRIHEQHKRHKGQPPNAADLHFLENAKKLAMYGVDIHPAQDSENVNINIGVSANGILIYRDKLRINRFAWPKILKISYKRKYFFIKLRPSDFDRYESTIGFKLPTYRAAKSLWKRAVEHHAFFR
;
A
#
# COMPACT_ATOMS: atom_id res chain seq x y z
N PRO A 1 0.53 6.32 -0.65
CA PRO A 1 -0.09 7.58 -1.12
C PRO A 1 -1.60 7.61 -0.87
N CYS A 2 -2.09 8.68 -0.25
CA CYS A 2 -3.50 8.93 0.00
C CYS A 2 -3.82 10.41 -0.20
N SER A 3 -5.11 10.77 -0.11
CA SER A 3 -5.53 12.17 -0.21
C SER A 3 -5.08 12.98 1.01
N PHE A 4 -5.02 14.30 0.87
CA PHE A 4 -4.77 15.23 1.97
C PHE A 4 -5.68 14.96 3.17
N VAL A 5 -6.99 14.80 2.94
CA VAL A 5 -7.97 14.51 3.99
C VAL A 5 -7.64 13.20 4.73
N THR A 6 -7.15 12.19 4.00
CA THR A 6 -6.77 10.91 4.62
C THR A 6 -5.47 11.04 5.42
N TYR A 7 -4.49 11.81 4.94
CA TYR A 7 -3.29 12.11 5.73
C TYR A 7 -3.64 12.82 7.02
N ALA A 8 -4.53 13.81 6.96
CA ALA A 8 -4.98 14.52 8.16
C ALA A 8 -5.68 13.58 9.15
N LEU A 9 -6.59 12.74 8.65
CA LEU A 9 -7.31 11.76 9.46
C LEU A 9 -6.36 10.77 10.14
N LEU A 10 -5.49 10.13 9.36
CA LEU A 10 -4.51 9.17 9.89
C LEU A 10 -3.52 9.84 10.85
N GLY A 11 -3.07 11.05 10.53
CA GLY A 11 -2.21 11.84 11.41
C GLY A 11 -2.89 12.19 12.73
N SER A 12 -4.19 12.49 12.72
CA SER A 12 -4.93 12.78 13.95
C SER A 12 -5.06 11.57 14.89
N TYR A 13 -5.21 10.35 14.34
CA TYR A 13 -5.17 9.13 15.14
C TYR A 13 -3.76 8.85 15.67
N THR A 14 -2.73 9.14 14.88
CA THR A 14 -1.34 8.99 15.33
C THR A 14 -1.02 9.94 16.48
N ALA A 15 -1.43 11.21 16.36
CA ALA A 15 -1.30 12.19 17.44
C ALA A 15 -2.03 11.73 18.72
N GLN A 16 -3.28 11.25 18.59
CA GLN A 16 -4.05 10.75 19.73
C GLN A 16 -3.40 9.51 20.39
N ALA A 17 -2.82 8.61 19.60
CA ALA A 17 -2.18 7.41 20.12
C ALA A 17 -0.87 7.71 20.86
N GLU A 18 -0.05 8.61 20.30
CA GLU A 18 1.28 8.96 20.84
C GLU A 18 1.22 9.99 21.97
N LEU A 19 0.32 10.97 21.86
CA LEU A 19 0.26 12.14 22.76
C LEU A 19 -0.94 12.11 23.72
N GLY A 20 -1.90 11.21 23.50
CA GLY A 20 -3.12 11.15 24.27
C GLY A 20 -4.09 12.29 23.94
N ASP A 21 -4.96 12.63 24.89
CA ASP A 21 -5.96 13.69 24.67
C ASP A 21 -5.33 15.06 24.51
N TYR A 22 -5.81 15.82 23.52
CA TYR A 22 -5.45 17.23 23.41
C TYR A 22 -5.81 18.01 24.68
N SER A 23 -4.83 18.77 25.15
CA SER A 23 -4.87 19.67 26.31
C SER A 23 -4.10 20.94 25.97
N GLU A 24 -4.71 22.11 26.15
CA GLU A 24 -4.03 23.40 25.88
C GLU A 24 -2.82 23.63 26.79
N LEU A 25 -2.81 23.01 27.98
CA LEU A 25 -1.69 23.09 28.92
C LEU A 25 -0.46 22.36 28.38
N ASP A 26 -0.67 21.17 27.82
CA ASP A 26 0.42 20.28 27.40
C ASP A 26 0.84 20.54 25.94
N HIS A 27 -0.11 20.94 25.10
CA HIS A 27 0.07 21.05 23.65
C HIS A 27 0.05 22.50 23.13
N GLY A 28 -0.27 23.48 23.98
CA GLY A 28 -0.48 24.86 23.57
C GLY A 28 -1.74 25.07 22.74
N THR A 29 -1.89 26.26 22.15
CA THR A 29 -3.05 26.64 21.32
C THR A 29 -2.81 26.46 19.82
N THR A 30 -1.58 26.14 19.43
CA THR A 30 -1.14 26.00 18.02
C THR A 30 -0.84 24.54 17.68
N TYR A 31 -0.51 24.29 16.41
CA TYR A 31 -0.13 22.97 15.90
C TYR A 31 1.37 22.68 16.08
N ASP A 32 2.11 23.49 16.85
CA ASP A 32 3.58 23.39 16.92
C ASP A 32 4.07 22.08 17.53
N TYR A 33 3.34 21.53 18.51
CA TYR A 33 3.66 20.22 19.10
C TYR A 33 3.62 19.07 18.07
N LEU A 34 2.87 19.23 16.98
CA LEU A 34 2.79 18.22 15.91
C LEU A 34 4.02 18.23 15.00
N LYS A 35 4.88 19.26 15.06
CA LYS A 35 6.08 19.35 14.21
C LYS A 35 7.15 18.32 14.58
N GLU A 36 7.09 17.78 15.79
CA GLU A 36 7.98 16.73 16.27
C GLU A 36 7.65 15.36 15.65
N LEU A 37 6.44 15.21 15.09
CA LEU A 37 5.96 13.99 14.46
C LEU A 37 5.95 14.12 12.92
N GLN A 38 6.20 13.01 12.24
CA GLN A 38 6.18 12.93 10.77
C GLN A 38 4.96 12.14 10.29
N PHE A 39 3.94 12.84 9.78
CA PHE A 39 2.68 12.23 9.35
C PHE A 39 2.61 11.95 7.84
N ALA A 40 3.34 12.72 7.05
CA ALA A 40 3.33 12.61 5.59
C ALA A 40 4.74 12.84 5.00
N PRO A 41 5.03 12.30 3.80
CA PRO A 41 6.29 12.56 3.11
C PRO A 41 6.51 14.05 2.81
N GLN A 42 5.43 14.77 2.53
CA GLN A 42 5.40 16.22 2.42
C GLN A 42 4.43 16.74 3.47
N GLN A 43 4.97 17.40 4.50
CA GLN A 43 4.23 17.91 5.63
C GLN A 43 4.27 19.44 5.56
N ASP A 44 3.13 20.04 5.22
CA ASP A 44 2.95 21.48 5.21
C ASP A 44 2.17 21.97 6.44
N GLU A 45 2.15 23.29 6.64
CA GLU A 45 1.44 23.88 7.77
C GLU A 45 -0.08 23.64 7.70
N GLU A 46 -0.64 23.56 6.50
CA GLU A 46 -2.07 23.31 6.30
C GLU A 46 -2.46 21.91 6.79
N LEU A 47 -1.66 20.90 6.48
CA LEU A 47 -1.83 19.54 6.98
C LEU A 47 -1.75 19.50 8.51
N LEU A 48 -0.76 20.16 9.10
CA LEU A 48 -0.60 20.19 10.55
C LEU A 48 -1.75 20.90 11.26
N LYS A 49 -2.22 22.03 10.73
CA LYS A 49 -3.44 22.70 11.22
C LYS A 49 -4.64 21.75 11.16
N ARG A 50 -4.80 21.02 10.07
CA ARG A 50 -5.92 20.08 9.91
C ARG A 50 -5.83 18.90 10.87
N ILE A 51 -4.63 18.35 11.08
CA ILE A 51 -4.38 17.29 12.07
C ILE A 51 -4.70 17.80 13.47
N HIS A 52 -4.25 19.00 13.82
CA HIS A 52 -4.52 19.63 15.11
C HIS A 52 -6.03 19.80 15.37
N GLU A 53 -6.79 20.32 14.40
CA GLU A 53 -8.25 20.43 14.51
C GLU A 53 -8.95 19.09 14.73
N GLN A 54 -8.44 18.03 14.11
CA GLN A 54 -9.01 16.68 14.25
C GLN A 54 -8.59 16.01 15.56
N HIS A 55 -7.34 16.21 16.01
CA HIS A 55 -6.85 15.71 17.28
C HIS A 55 -7.74 16.17 18.45
N LYS A 56 -8.16 17.44 18.45
CA LYS A 56 -9.10 17.99 19.45
C LYS A 56 -10.44 17.23 19.53
N ARG A 57 -10.85 16.56 18.44
CA ARG A 57 -12.14 15.85 18.35
C ARG A 57 -12.07 14.42 18.88
N HIS A 58 -10.88 13.87 19.09
CA HIS A 58 -10.67 12.50 19.54
C HIS A 58 -10.54 12.37 21.06
N LYS A 59 -10.89 13.43 21.80
CA LYS A 59 -10.81 13.45 23.27
C LYS A 59 -11.58 12.28 23.90
N GLY A 60 -10.93 11.57 24.82
CA GLY A 60 -11.43 10.38 25.49
C GLY A 60 -11.20 9.09 24.69
N GLN A 61 -10.60 9.15 23.50
CA GLN A 61 -10.25 7.96 22.73
C GLN A 61 -8.95 7.36 23.26
N PRO A 62 -8.96 6.11 23.75
CA PRO A 62 -7.73 5.47 24.23
C PRO A 62 -6.79 5.13 23.06
N PRO A 63 -5.46 5.03 23.30
CA PRO A 63 -4.47 4.79 22.24
C PRO A 63 -4.76 3.57 21.37
N ASN A 64 -5.15 2.45 21.98
CA ASN A 64 -5.50 1.22 21.26
C ASN A 64 -6.68 1.39 20.29
N ALA A 65 -7.67 2.23 20.64
CA ALA A 65 -8.78 2.55 19.76
C ALA A 65 -8.36 3.50 18.63
N ALA A 66 -7.42 4.42 18.91
CA ALA A 66 -6.83 5.28 17.88
C ALA A 66 -6.04 4.46 16.85
N ASP A 67 -5.21 3.53 17.30
CA ASP A 67 -4.50 2.59 16.43
C ASP A 67 -5.45 1.74 15.58
N LEU A 68 -6.53 1.23 16.18
CA LEU A 68 -7.52 0.44 15.45
C LEU A 68 -8.18 1.28 14.35
N HIS A 69 -8.66 2.49 14.66
CA HIS A 69 -9.26 3.38 13.68
C HIS A 69 -8.26 3.80 12.59
N PHE A 70 -6.98 4.00 12.94
CA PHE A 70 -5.93 4.22 11.96
C PHE A 70 -5.86 3.04 10.98
N LEU A 71 -5.73 1.81 11.49
CA LEU A 71 -5.61 0.60 10.67
C LEU A 71 -6.85 0.36 9.80
N GLU A 72 -8.05 0.63 10.32
CA GLU A 72 -9.30 0.49 9.59
C GLU A 72 -9.44 1.43 8.39
N ASN A 73 -8.84 2.62 8.49
CA ASN A 73 -8.78 3.58 7.38
C ASN A 73 -7.61 3.26 6.44
N ALA A 74 -6.44 2.94 7.00
CA ALA A 74 -5.25 2.60 6.22
C ALA A 74 -5.47 1.37 5.34
N LYS A 75 -6.14 0.31 5.83
CA LYS A 75 -6.40 -0.92 5.06
C LYS A 75 -7.29 -0.71 3.82
N LYS A 76 -8.05 0.39 3.77
CA LYS A 76 -8.90 0.75 2.62
C LYS A 76 -8.11 1.43 1.50
N LEU A 77 -6.87 1.85 1.75
CA LEU A 77 -6.04 2.50 0.74
C LEU A 77 -5.64 1.51 -0.36
N ALA A 78 -5.70 1.97 -1.62
CA ALA A 78 -5.44 1.12 -2.79
C ALA A 78 -4.02 0.52 -2.84
N MET A 79 -3.07 1.15 -2.13
CA MET A 79 -1.67 0.74 -2.07
C MET A 79 -1.29 0.12 -0.71
N TYR A 80 -2.26 -0.12 0.18
CA TYR A 80 -1.99 -0.72 1.47
C TYR A 80 -1.46 -2.14 1.30
N GLY A 81 -0.28 -2.41 1.87
CA GLY A 81 0.37 -3.72 1.80
C GLY A 81 0.75 -4.15 0.38
N VAL A 82 0.92 -3.20 -0.55
CA VAL A 82 1.36 -3.49 -1.92
C VAL A 82 2.86 -3.26 -2.06
N ASP A 83 3.59 -4.33 -2.37
CA ASP A 83 5.02 -4.29 -2.66
C ASP A 83 5.25 -4.09 -4.16
N ILE A 84 5.85 -2.97 -4.55
CA ILE A 84 5.93 -2.51 -5.95
C ILE A 84 7.29 -2.81 -6.58
N HIS A 85 7.28 -3.42 -7.76
CA HIS A 85 8.45 -3.79 -8.54
C HIS A 85 8.37 -3.20 -9.96
N PRO A 86 9.35 -2.40 -10.41
CA PRO A 86 9.37 -1.89 -11.77
C PRO A 86 9.64 -3.02 -12.78
N ALA A 87 8.90 -3.03 -13.89
CA ALA A 87 9.01 -4.03 -14.94
C ALA A 87 8.59 -3.47 -16.31
N GLN A 88 8.70 -4.31 -17.32
CA GLN A 88 8.21 -4.08 -18.68
C GLN A 88 7.32 -5.26 -19.08
N ASP A 89 6.26 -5.00 -19.82
CA ASP A 89 5.45 -6.06 -20.45
C ASP A 89 6.12 -6.62 -21.71
N SER A 90 5.40 -7.48 -22.45
CA SER A 90 5.87 -8.05 -23.71
C SER A 90 6.08 -7.02 -24.82
N GLU A 91 5.44 -5.86 -24.73
CA GLU A 91 5.53 -4.75 -25.69
C GLU A 91 6.62 -3.73 -25.30
N ASN A 92 7.40 -4.03 -24.24
CA ASN A 92 8.39 -3.15 -23.62
C ASN A 92 7.80 -1.86 -23.01
N VAL A 93 6.51 -1.85 -22.69
CA VAL A 93 5.88 -0.73 -21.99
C VAL A 93 6.27 -0.78 -20.52
N ASN A 94 6.74 0.34 -19.98
CA ASN A 94 7.11 0.45 -18.57
C ASN A 94 5.86 0.34 -17.68
N ILE A 95 5.90 -0.60 -16.75
CA ILE A 95 4.83 -0.90 -15.81
C ILE A 95 5.40 -1.16 -14.42
N ASN A 96 4.53 -1.23 -13.43
CA ASN A 96 4.86 -1.62 -12.06
C ASN A 96 4.04 -2.85 -11.68
N ILE A 97 4.70 -3.87 -11.15
CA ILE A 97 4.08 -5.09 -10.62
C ILE A 97 3.95 -4.93 -9.10
N GLY A 98 2.72 -4.92 -8.60
CA GLY A 98 2.41 -4.97 -7.18
C GLY A 98 2.16 -6.39 -6.70
N VAL A 99 2.73 -6.77 -5.56
CA VAL A 99 2.36 -8.00 -4.85
C VAL A 99 1.64 -7.65 -3.57
N SER A 100 0.53 -8.31 -3.28
CA SER A 100 -0.30 -8.04 -2.10
C SER A 100 -1.04 -9.29 -1.63
N ALA A 101 -1.72 -9.19 -0.48
CA ALA A 101 -2.67 -10.21 -0.01
C ALA A 101 -3.73 -10.60 -1.06
N ASN A 102 -4.06 -9.67 -1.95
CA ASN A 102 -5.15 -9.80 -2.92
C ASN A 102 -4.72 -10.40 -4.27
N GLY A 103 -3.44 -10.71 -4.45
CA GLY A 103 -2.86 -11.19 -5.71
C GLY A 103 -1.74 -10.32 -6.24
N ILE A 104 -1.44 -10.52 -7.53
CA ILE A 104 -0.50 -9.72 -8.31
C ILE A 104 -1.28 -8.64 -9.06
N LEU A 105 -0.85 -7.39 -8.95
CA LEU A 105 -1.48 -6.24 -9.57
C LEU A 105 -0.53 -5.62 -10.58
N ILE A 106 -1.06 -5.13 -11.70
CA ILE A 106 -0.28 -4.41 -12.70
C ILE A 106 -0.71 -2.95 -12.69
N TYR A 107 0.26 -2.06 -12.62
CA TYR A 107 0.08 -0.62 -12.64
C TYR A 107 0.79 -0.01 -13.83
N ARG A 108 0.15 0.98 -14.46
CA ARG A 108 0.73 1.83 -15.50
C ARG A 108 0.31 3.26 -15.19
N ASP A 109 1.24 4.20 -15.27
CA ASP A 109 0.98 5.62 -15.00
C ASP A 109 0.25 5.86 -13.66
N LYS A 110 0.64 5.09 -12.62
CA LYS A 110 0.05 5.06 -11.27
C LYS A 110 -1.39 4.54 -11.19
N LEU A 111 -2.01 4.15 -12.31
CA LEU A 111 -3.32 3.52 -12.37
C LEU A 111 -3.17 2.00 -12.39
N ARG A 112 -4.04 1.31 -11.64
CA ARG A 112 -4.11 -0.15 -11.65
C ARG A 112 -4.85 -0.60 -12.92
N ILE A 113 -4.13 -1.26 -13.83
CA ILE A 113 -4.68 -1.74 -15.11
C ILE A 113 -5.20 -3.18 -15.03
N ASN A 114 -4.59 -4.02 -14.18
CA ASN A 114 -4.99 -5.43 -14.09
C ASN A 114 -4.75 -6.01 -12.68
N ARG A 115 -5.48 -7.09 -12.36
CA ARG A 115 -5.36 -7.84 -11.11
C ARG A 115 -5.49 -9.35 -11.38
N PHE A 116 -4.45 -10.09 -11.01
CA PHE A 116 -4.43 -11.54 -10.99
C PHE A 116 -4.59 -12.02 -9.54
N ALA A 117 -5.81 -12.39 -9.17
CA ALA A 117 -6.11 -12.93 -7.85
C ALA A 117 -5.42 -14.29 -7.65
N TRP A 118 -4.95 -14.57 -6.44
CA TRP A 118 -4.25 -15.82 -6.10
C TRP A 118 -4.94 -17.09 -6.59
N PRO A 119 -6.27 -17.28 -6.43
CA PRO A 119 -6.94 -18.49 -6.91
C PRO A 119 -6.86 -18.70 -8.43
N LYS A 120 -6.70 -17.62 -9.21
CA LYS A 120 -6.56 -17.69 -10.67
C LYS A 120 -5.14 -18.02 -11.13
N ILE A 121 -4.14 -17.93 -10.24
CA ILE A 121 -2.75 -18.20 -10.58
C ILE A 121 -2.46 -19.68 -10.34
N LEU A 122 -2.02 -20.37 -11.40
CA LEU A 122 -1.64 -21.77 -11.36
C LEU A 122 -0.18 -21.95 -10.99
N LYS A 123 0.71 -21.14 -11.59
CA LYS A 123 2.16 -21.24 -11.39
C LYS A 123 2.81 -19.87 -11.50
N ILE A 124 3.80 -19.65 -10.63
CA ILE A 124 4.67 -18.46 -10.65
C ILE A 124 6.09 -18.95 -10.89
N SER A 125 6.78 -18.34 -11.85
CA SER A 125 8.15 -18.74 -12.20
C SER A 125 8.97 -17.55 -12.68
N TYR A 126 10.29 -17.71 -12.75
CA TYR A 126 11.17 -16.71 -13.33
C TYR A 126 12.31 -17.37 -14.11
N LYS A 127 12.84 -16.69 -15.13
CA LYS A 127 13.99 -17.13 -15.92
C LYS A 127 14.80 -15.91 -16.36
N ARG A 128 16.09 -15.88 -15.99
CA ARG A 128 16.96 -14.71 -16.23
C ARG A 128 16.30 -13.44 -15.65
N LYS A 129 16.02 -12.45 -16.50
CA LYS A 129 15.36 -11.20 -16.12
C LYS A 129 13.83 -11.26 -16.23
N TYR A 130 13.26 -12.38 -16.62
CA TYR A 130 11.83 -12.50 -16.89
C TYR A 130 11.10 -13.17 -15.72
N PHE A 131 9.93 -12.64 -15.39
CA PHE A 131 8.97 -13.15 -14.42
C PHE A 131 7.72 -13.60 -15.15
N PHE A 132 7.18 -14.76 -14.81
CA PHE A 132 6.05 -15.36 -15.51
C PHE A 132 4.97 -15.81 -14.53
N ILE A 133 3.72 -15.52 -14.89
CA ILE A 133 2.53 -16.03 -14.22
C ILE A 133 1.75 -16.89 -15.21
N LYS A 134 1.42 -18.11 -14.80
CA LYS A 134 0.54 -19.00 -15.54
C LYS A 134 -0.82 -18.97 -14.87
N LEU A 135 -1.86 -18.65 -15.63
CA LEU A 135 -3.23 -18.56 -15.15
C LEU A 135 -3.95 -19.89 -15.35
N ARG A 136 -4.91 -20.18 -14.47
CA ARG A 136 -5.84 -21.29 -14.65
C ARG A 136 -6.74 -21.01 -15.87
N PRO A 137 -7.07 -22.03 -16.68
CA PRO A 137 -8.12 -21.91 -17.69
C PRO A 137 -9.42 -21.45 -17.02
N SER A 138 -10.11 -20.50 -17.63
CA SER A 138 -11.47 -20.12 -17.24
C SER A 138 -12.47 -20.89 -18.09
N ASP A 139 -13.76 -20.93 -17.71
CA ASP A 139 -14.79 -21.62 -18.50
C ASP A 139 -14.91 -21.07 -19.94
N PHE A 140 -14.43 -19.83 -20.17
CA PHE A 140 -14.40 -19.16 -21.46
C PHE A 140 -13.05 -19.28 -22.18
N ASP A 141 -11.95 -19.57 -21.46
CA ASP A 141 -10.61 -19.73 -22.02
C ASP A 141 -10.25 -21.22 -22.11
N ARG A 142 -10.32 -21.79 -23.32
CA ARG A 142 -9.93 -23.19 -23.57
C ARG A 142 -8.44 -23.48 -23.34
N TYR A 143 -7.60 -22.47 -23.12
CA TYR A 143 -6.15 -22.61 -23.02
C TYR A 143 -5.57 -21.93 -21.78
N GLU A 144 -4.48 -22.50 -21.26
CA GLU A 144 -3.70 -21.90 -20.18
C GLU A 144 -2.94 -20.67 -20.68
N SER A 145 -3.25 -19.51 -20.12
CA SER A 145 -2.58 -18.25 -20.46
C SER A 145 -1.33 -18.04 -19.61
N THR A 146 -0.17 -17.86 -20.25
CA THR A 146 1.09 -17.49 -19.59
C THR A 146 1.43 -16.04 -19.91
N ILE A 147 1.56 -15.21 -18.87
CA ILE A 147 1.89 -13.79 -18.99
C ILE A 147 3.32 -13.59 -18.49
N GLY A 148 4.14 -12.92 -19.30
CA GLY A 148 5.55 -12.66 -19.03
C GLY A 148 5.84 -11.18 -18.86
N PHE A 149 6.69 -10.87 -17.89
CA PHE A 149 7.17 -9.53 -17.60
C PHE A 149 8.69 -9.53 -17.53
N LYS A 150 9.31 -8.46 -18.02
CA LYS A 150 10.75 -8.28 -18.01
C LYS A 150 11.13 -7.30 -16.90
N LEU A 151 12.02 -7.73 -16.00
CA LEU A 151 12.54 -6.89 -14.93
C LEU A 151 13.92 -6.31 -15.29
N PRO A 152 14.37 -5.25 -14.59
CA PRO A 152 15.66 -4.60 -14.87
C PRO A 152 16.85 -5.57 -14.77
N THR A 153 16.80 -6.47 -13.78
CA THR A 153 17.89 -7.40 -13.46
C THR A 153 17.38 -8.79 -13.07
N TYR A 154 18.26 -9.79 -13.14
CA TYR A 154 17.98 -11.14 -12.63
C TYR A 154 17.67 -11.12 -11.12
N ARG A 155 18.37 -10.28 -10.35
CA ARG A 155 18.12 -10.13 -8.91
C ARG A 155 16.72 -9.60 -8.64
N ALA A 156 16.26 -8.61 -9.43
CA ALA A 156 14.90 -8.10 -9.33
C ALA A 156 13.86 -9.18 -9.66
N ALA A 157 14.04 -9.93 -10.76
CA ALA A 157 13.17 -11.06 -11.12
C ALA A 157 13.09 -12.14 -10.04
N LYS A 158 14.24 -12.54 -9.47
CA LYS A 158 14.30 -13.51 -8.37
C LYS A 158 13.63 -12.99 -7.10
N SER A 159 13.85 -11.72 -6.76
CA SER A 159 13.24 -11.08 -5.58
C SER A 159 11.72 -11.04 -5.69
N LEU A 160 11.19 -10.53 -6.82
CA LEU A 160 9.75 -10.52 -7.09
C LEU A 160 9.15 -11.93 -7.04
N TRP A 161 9.80 -12.91 -7.67
CA TRP A 161 9.36 -14.30 -7.62
C TRP A 161 9.28 -14.84 -6.20
N LYS A 162 10.32 -14.64 -5.39
CA LYS A 162 10.35 -15.12 -4.00
C LYS A 162 9.20 -14.52 -3.20
N ARG A 163 9.02 -13.19 -3.26
CA ARG A 163 7.94 -12.49 -2.55
C ARG A 163 6.56 -12.91 -3.03
N ALA A 164 6.37 -13.09 -4.34
CA ALA A 164 5.11 -13.56 -4.90
C ALA A 164 4.76 -14.99 -4.45
N VAL A 165 5.75 -15.88 -4.37
CA VAL A 165 5.55 -17.25 -3.86
C VAL A 165 5.24 -17.24 -2.36
N GLU A 166 5.96 -16.45 -1.56
CA GLU A 166 5.72 -16.29 -0.12
C GLU A 166 4.31 -15.75 0.16
N HIS A 167 3.88 -14.70 -0.54
CA HIS A 167 2.53 -14.17 -0.40
C HIS A 167 1.45 -15.14 -0.89
N HIS A 168 1.68 -15.83 -2.00
CA HIS A 168 0.74 -16.85 -2.48
C HIS A 168 0.59 -18.01 -1.48
N ALA A 169 1.67 -18.41 -0.81
CA ALA A 169 1.62 -19.46 0.20
C ALA A 169 1.00 -18.99 1.52
N PHE A 170 1.20 -17.73 1.91
CA PHE A 170 0.68 -17.19 3.15
C PHE A 170 -0.83 -16.89 3.11
N PHE A 171 -1.35 -16.41 1.97
CA PHE A 171 -2.75 -15.98 1.80
C PHE A 171 -3.65 -17.00 1.11
N ARG A 172 -3.14 -18.21 0.85
CA ARG A 172 -3.91 -19.32 0.28
C ARG A 172 -4.13 -20.39 1.34
#